data_AF-A0A7V3UXP9-F1
#
_entry.id   AF-A0A7V3UXP9-F1
#
_cell.length_a   1.000
_cell.length_b   1.000
_cell.length_c   1.000
_cell.angle_alpha   90.00
_cell.angle_beta   90.00
_cell.angle_gamma   90.00
#
_symmetry.space_group_name_H-M   'P 1'
#
loop_
_entity.id
_entity.type
_entity.pdbx_description
1 polymer ?
#
loop_
_entity_poly.entity_id
_entity_poly.type
_entity_poly.pdbx_seq_one_letter_code
_entity_poly.pdbx_strand_id
1 'polypeptide(L)'
;MSSPALDYRLRGVTPRALLLGMALIPFNVYWVIAAELRWYLILTLNPLFVTPIFYLFLLVGLNAVLRRIAPRKVFSGGEMVTVYLILVMSCTIATHDFIINLMSTMSWPRWYATPANNWENTF
;
A
#
# COMPACT_ATOMS: atom_id res chain seq x y z
N MET A 1 -20.59 31.28 6.02
CA MET A 1 -19.90 30.91 7.28
C MET A 1 -19.58 29.42 7.24
N SER A 2 -18.44 29.05 6.66
CA SER A 2 -17.92 27.68 6.70
C SER A 2 -17.38 27.41 8.11
N SER A 3 -17.94 26.40 8.77
CA SER A 3 -17.53 26.03 10.13
C SER A 3 -16.12 25.44 10.11
N PRO A 4 -15.14 25.98 10.86
CA PRO A 4 -13.73 25.54 10.85
C PRO A 4 -13.53 24.08 11.30
N ALA A 5 -14.57 23.46 11.88
CA ALA A 5 -14.57 22.04 12.23
C ALA A 5 -14.61 21.10 11.00
N LEU A 6 -15.11 21.57 9.85
CA LEU A 6 -15.15 20.79 8.61
C LEU A 6 -13.77 20.67 7.95
N ASP A 7 -12.96 21.74 8.02
CA ASP A 7 -11.62 21.77 7.42
C ASP A 7 -10.64 20.77 8.07
N TYR A 8 -10.81 20.49 9.38
CA TYR A 8 -10.06 19.44 10.06
C TYR A 8 -10.36 18.04 9.50
N ARG A 9 -11.61 17.78 9.08
CA ARG A 9 -12.01 16.50 8.47
C ARG A 9 -11.56 16.38 7.01
N LEU A 10 -11.37 17.51 6.32
CA LEU A 10 -11.06 17.58 4.88
C LEU A 10 -9.57 17.59 4.54
N ARG A 11 -8.67 17.87 5.51
CA ARG A 11 -7.22 17.73 5.30
C ARG A 11 -6.82 16.26 5.26
N GLY A 12 -7.07 15.62 4.12
CA GLY A 12 -6.72 14.23 3.86
C GLY A 12 -5.26 14.06 3.51
N VAL A 13 -4.80 14.77 2.47
CA VAL A 13 -3.46 14.59 1.92
C VAL A 13 -2.53 15.66 2.50
N THR A 14 -1.60 15.24 3.35
CA THR A 14 -0.54 16.10 3.88
C THR A 14 0.83 15.45 3.68
N PRO A 15 1.91 16.24 3.60
CA PRO A 15 3.26 15.69 3.45
C PRO A 15 3.63 14.71 4.57
N ARG A 16 3.16 14.96 5.80
CA ARG A 16 3.38 14.05 6.93
C ARG A 16 2.71 12.69 6.72
N ALA A 17 1.49 12.66 6.20
CA ALA A 17 0.78 11.41 5.90
C ALA A 17 1.46 10.66 4.74
N LEU A 18 1.91 11.41 3.72
CA LEU A 18 2.61 10.84 2.58
C LEU A 18 3.94 10.18 3.00
N LEU A 19 4.75 10.91 3.79
CA LEU A 19 6.03 10.40 4.30
C LEU A 19 5.84 9.18 5.21
N LEU A 20 4.83 9.22 6.09
CA LEU A 20 4.50 8.09 6.95
C LEU A 20 4.08 6.86 6.14
N GLY A 21 3.18 7.04 5.16
CA GLY A 21 2.75 5.97 4.27
C GLY A 21 3.93 5.39 3.49
N MET A 22 4.75 6.25 2.90
CA MET A 22 5.94 5.83 2.13
C MET A 22 6.95 5.06 2.99
N ALA A 23 7.17 5.48 4.23
CA ALA A 23 8.02 4.76 5.18
C ALA A 23 7.44 3.39 5.58
N LEU A 24 6.11 3.24 5.63
CA LEU A 24 5.42 1.98 5.97
C LEU A 24 5.36 0.99 4.80
N ILE A 25 5.46 1.44 3.55
CA ILE A 25 5.46 0.58 2.35
C ILE A 25 6.45 -0.59 2.46
N PRO A 26 7.76 -0.40 2.66
CA PRO A 26 8.71 -1.52 2.66
C PRO A 26 8.41 -2.55 3.75
N PHE A 27 7.96 -2.11 4.92
CA PHE A 27 7.56 -3.01 6.01
C PHE A 27 6.31 -3.82 5.65
N ASN A 28 5.32 -3.15 5.05
CA ASN A 28 4.09 -3.79 4.60
C ASN A 28 4.37 -4.84 3.51
N VAL A 29 5.15 -4.47 2.49
CA VAL A 29 5.54 -5.36 1.40
C VAL A 29 6.36 -6.55 1.90
N TYR A 30 7.34 -6.33 2.78
CA TYR A 30 8.11 -7.42 3.39
C TYR A 30 7.21 -8.40 4.15
N TRP A 31 6.23 -7.88 4.90
CA TRP A 31 5.30 -8.72 5.65
C TRP A 31 4.39 -9.55 4.73
N VAL A 32 3.88 -8.95 3.66
CA VAL A 32 3.05 -9.65 2.65
C VAL A 32 3.86 -10.76 1.99
N ILE A 33 5.07 -10.46 1.51
CA ILE A 33 5.97 -11.43 0.88
C ILE A 33 6.32 -12.56 1.85
N ALA A 34 6.67 -12.24 3.10
CA ALA A 34 6.99 -13.23 4.11
C ALA A 34 5.78 -14.14 4.42
N ALA A 35 4.57 -13.58 4.51
CA ALA A 35 3.37 -14.37 4.75
C ALA A 35 3.05 -15.33 3.59
N GLU A 36 3.21 -14.86 2.36
CA GLU A 36 2.94 -15.65 1.16
C GLU A 36 3.99 -16.73 0.92
N LEU A 37 5.27 -16.36 0.87
CA LEU A 37 6.35 -17.28 0.49
C LEU A 37 6.78 -18.21 1.62
N ARG A 38 6.71 -17.76 2.87
CA ARG A 38 7.19 -18.55 4.02
C ARG A 38 6.11 -19.41 4.63
N TRP A 39 4.87 -18.91 4.67
CA TRP A 39 3.77 -19.56 5.37
C TRP A 39 2.66 -20.06 4.44
N TYR A 40 2.77 -19.85 3.13
CA TYR A 40 1.74 -20.20 2.13
C TYR A 40 0.34 -19.66 2.50
N LEU A 41 0.30 -18.60 3.30
CA LEU A 41 -0.92 -17.89 3.61
C LEU A 41 -1.17 -16.95 2.45
N ILE A 42 -2.08 -17.34 1.55
CA ILE A 42 -2.48 -16.53 0.40
C ILE A 42 -3.29 -15.33 0.92
N LEU A 43 -2.58 -14.32 1.41
CA LEU A 43 -3.17 -13.17 2.08
C LEU A 43 -3.70 -12.13 1.07
N THR A 44 -3.19 -12.16 -0.16
CA THR A 44 -3.51 -11.24 -1.26
C THR A 44 -4.72 -11.60 -2.11
N LEU A 45 -5.25 -12.83 -2.04
CA LEU A 45 -6.53 -13.19 -2.69
C LEU A 45 -7.76 -12.78 -1.87
N ASN A 46 -7.58 -12.20 -0.69
CA ASN A 46 -8.71 -11.75 0.11
C ASN A 46 -9.25 -10.41 -0.42
N PRO A 47 -10.57 -10.26 -0.59
CA PRO A 47 -11.20 -9.01 -1.06
C PRO A 47 -10.96 -7.82 -0.11
N LEU A 48 -10.45 -8.10 1.09
CA LEU A 48 -10.04 -7.12 2.08
C LEU A 48 -8.61 -7.43 2.51
N PHE A 49 -7.67 -6.55 2.19
CA PHE A 49 -6.29 -6.71 2.64
C PHE A 49 -6.25 -6.61 4.17
N VAL A 50 -5.87 -7.71 4.84
CA VAL A 50 -5.79 -7.76 6.30
C VAL A 50 -4.64 -6.88 6.82
N THR A 51 -3.56 -6.75 6.04
CA THR A 51 -2.36 -6.01 6.46
C THR A 51 -2.61 -4.50 6.57
N PRO A 52 -3.20 -3.78 5.60
CA PRO A 52 -3.47 -2.34 5.75
C PRO A 52 -4.48 -2.05 6.85
N ILE A 53 -5.42 -2.96 7.13
CA ILE A 53 -6.35 -2.84 8.27
C ILE A 53 -5.60 -2.94 9.59
N PHE A 54 -4.67 -3.88 9.71
CA PHE A 54 -3.82 -3.98 10.90
C PHE A 54 -3.00 -2.70 11.11
N TYR A 55 -2.41 -2.15 10.05
CA TYR A 55 -1.70 -0.86 10.13
C TYR A 55 -2.63 0.31 10.49
N LEU A 56 -3.86 0.35 9.95
CA LEU A 56 -4.86 1.34 10.33
C LEU A 56 -5.21 1.23 11.81
N PHE A 57 -5.40 0.02 12.33
CA PHE A 57 -5.66 -0.22 13.76
C PHE A 57 -4.50 0.30 14.63
N LEU A 58 -3.25 0.00 14.26
CA LEU A 58 -2.07 0.54 14.94
C LEU A 58 -2.01 2.07 14.88
N LEU A 59 -2.31 2.67 13.73
CA LEU A 59 -2.37 4.12 13.56
C LEU A 59 -3.44 4.75 14.45
N VAL A 60 -4.63 4.15 14.55
CA VAL A 60 -5.71 4.61 15.43
C VAL A 60 -5.31 4.53 16.90
N GLY A 61 -4.70 3.42 17.32
CA GLY A 61 -4.17 3.27 18.67
C GLY A 61 -3.09 4.32 18.98
N LEU A 62 -2.13 4.50 18.08
CA LEU A 62 -1.07 5.50 18.22
C LEU A 62 -1.64 6.91 18.30
N ASN A 63 -2.66 7.22 17.49
CA ASN A 63 -3.30 8.53 17.49
C ASN A 63 -4.07 8.81 18.80
N ALA A 64 -4.68 7.77 19.39
CA ALA A 64 -5.33 7.88 20.70
C ALA A 64 -4.32 8.17 21.83
N VAL A 65 -3.14 7.54 21.78
CA VAL A 65 -2.03 7.81 22.72
C VAL A 65 -1.46 9.21 22.49
N LEU A 66 -1.21 9.60 21.24
CA LEU A 66 -0.76 10.95 20.86
C LEU A 66 -1.72 12.03 21.34
N ARG A 67 -3.02 11.76 21.36
CA ARG A 67 -4.01 12.71 21.89
C ARG A 67 -3.82 13.00 23.38
N ARG A 68 -3.27 12.06 24.15
CA ARG A 68 -2.98 12.23 25.59
C ARG A 68 -1.63 12.93 25.83
N ILE A 69 -0.62 12.67 25.00
CA ILE A 69 0.76 13.13 25.23
C ILE A 69 1.07 14.43 24.47
N ALA A 70 0.62 14.55 23.23
CA ALA A 70 0.95 15.65 22.33
C ALA A 70 -0.24 15.98 21.38
N PRO A 71 -1.31 16.64 21.88
CA PRO A 71 -2.53 16.88 21.11
C PRO A 71 -2.32 17.68 19.82
N ARG A 72 -1.22 18.45 19.72
CA ARG A 72 -0.82 19.18 18.51
C ARG A 72 -0.34 18.29 17.35
N LYS A 73 0.09 17.05 17.63
CA LYS A 73 0.64 16.11 16.63
C LYS A 73 -0.36 15.03 16.20
N VAL A 74 -1.62 15.13 16.63
CA VAL A 74 -2.68 14.18 16.27
C VAL A 74 -2.89 14.19 14.75
N PHE A 75 -3.01 13.00 14.17
CA PHE A 75 -3.35 12.81 12.77
C PHE A 75 -4.84 13.06 12.56
N SER A 76 -5.18 13.72 11.46
CA SER A 76 -6.57 13.88 11.04
C SER A 76 -7.13 12.53 10.57
N GLY A 77 -8.46 12.39 10.59
CA GLY A 77 -9.10 11.19 10.02
C GLY A 77 -8.75 10.99 8.55
N GLY A 78 -8.65 12.08 7.78
CA GLY A 78 -8.28 12.01 6.37
C GLY A 78 -6.83 11.57 6.14
N GLU A 79 -5.90 11.92 7.02
CA GLU A 79 -4.50 11.49 6.92
C GLU A 79 -4.34 10.00 7.15
N MET A 80 -5.09 9.45 8.11
CA MET A 80 -5.10 8.02 8.41
C MET A 80 -5.66 7.22 7.25
N VAL A 81 -6.76 7.71 6.65
CA VAL A 81 -7.32 7.12 5.41
C VAL A 81 -6.33 7.23 4.25
N THR A 82 -5.62 8.35 4.11
CA THR A 82 -4.60 8.52 3.06
C THR A 82 -3.48 7.49 3.21
N VAL A 83 -2.94 7.31 4.42
CA VAL A 83 -1.91 6.28 4.70
C VAL A 83 -2.45 4.88 4.41
N TYR A 84 -3.69 4.60 4.80
CA TYR A 84 -4.34 3.32 4.49
C TYR A 84 -4.43 3.07 2.98
N LEU A 85 -4.85 4.07 2.20
CA LEU A 85 -4.92 3.95 0.74
C LEU A 85 -3.55 3.71 0.12
N ILE A 86 -2.50 4.40 0.60
CA ILE A 86 -1.12 4.16 0.16
C ILE A 86 -0.71 2.70 0.38
N LEU A 87 -1.03 2.14 1.56
CA LEU A 87 -0.71 0.75 1.90
C LEU A 87 -1.54 -0.27 1.13
N VAL A 88 -2.82 0.02 0.89
CA VAL A 88 -3.66 -0.82 0.03
C VAL A 88 -3.08 -0.88 -1.38
N MET A 89 -2.72 0.27 -1.95
CA MET A 89 -2.11 0.34 -3.28
C MET A 89 -0.78 -0.41 -3.33
N SER A 90 0.05 -0.31 -2.29
CA SER A 90 1.31 -1.07 -2.24
C SER A 90 1.08 -2.58 -2.19
N CYS A 91 0.07 -3.05 -1.44
CA CYS A 91 -0.30 -4.47 -1.45
C CYS A 91 -0.68 -4.94 -2.85
N THR A 92 -1.56 -4.21 -3.54
CA THR A 92 -2.02 -4.58 -4.90
C THR A 92 -0.86 -4.72 -5.88
N ILE A 93 0.13 -3.84 -5.81
CA ILE A 93 1.31 -3.88 -6.68
C ILE A 93 2.25 -5.02 -6.28
N ALA A 94 2.42 -5.26 -4.98
CA ALA A 94 3.32 -6.27 -4.44
C ALA A 94 2.75 -7.70 -4.52
N THR A 95 1.45 -7.86 -4.78
CA THR A 95 0.81 -9.18 -4.94
C THR A 95 1.53 -10.02 -5.98
N HIS A 96 1.70 -11.31 -5.65
CA HIS A 96 2.28 -12.33 -6.52
C HIS A 96 1.72 -12.26 -7.96
N ASP A 97 0.41 -12.09 -8.12
CA ASP A 97 -0.25 -12.07 -9.44
C ASP A 97 0.01 -10.82 -10.29
N PHE A 98 0.51 -9.72 -9.71
CA PHE A 98 0.81 -8.51 -10.48
C PHE A 98 2.27 -8.47 -10.90
N ILE A 99 3.19 -8.30 -9.96
CA ILE A 99 4.58 -7.96 -10.34
C ILE A 99 5.33 -9.13 -10.97
N ILE A 100 5.07 -10.36 -10.54
CA ILE A 100 5.74 -11.56 -11.10
C ILE A 100 5.23 -11.84 -12.51
N ASN A 101 3.91 -11.77 -12.72
CA ASN A 101 3.31 -11.95 -14.04
C ASN A 101 3.68 -10.81 -15.00
N LEU A 102 3.75 -9.57 -14.52
CA LEU A 102 4.15 -8.42 -15.32
C LEU A 102 5.61 -8.56 -15.78
N MET A 103 6.52 -8.89 -14.88
CA MET A 103 7.93 -9.10 -15.22
C MET A 103 8.11 -10.28 -16.18
N SER A 104 7.37 -11.37 -15.97
CA SER A 104 7.39 -12.51 -16.88
C SER A 104 6.88 -12.12 -18.27
N THR A 105 5.72 -11.46 -18.38
CA THR A 105 5.15 -11.07 -19.68
C THR A 105 5.98 -10.02 -20.44
N MET A 106 6.72 -9.15 -19.76
CA MET A 106 7.60 -8.16 -20.42
C MET A 106 8.92 -8.75 -20.92
N SER A 107 9.55 -9.63 -20.14
CA SER A 107 10.90 -10.15 -20.45
C SER A 107 10.88 -11.40 -21.33
N TRP A 108 9.86 -12.24 -21.17
CA TRP A 108 9.75 -13.53 -21.84
C TRP A 108 9.68 -13.47 -23.37
N PRO A 109 8.88 -12.57 -23.99
CA PRO A 109 8.79 -12.50 -25.45
C PRO A 109 10.12 -12.14 -26.11
N ARG A 110 10.91 -11.28 -25.46
CA ARG A 110 12.21 -10.84 -25.96
C ARG A 110 13.28 -11.92 -25.84
N TRP A 111 13.30 -12.66 -24.72
CA TRP A 111 14.31 -13.70 -24.49
C TRP A 111 14.10 -14.95 -25.36
N TYR A 112 12.84 -15.33 -25.59
CA TYR A 112 12.47 -16.49 -26.43
C TYR A 112 12.11 -16.11 -27.86
N ALA A 113 12.57 -14.96 -28.33
CA ALA A 113 12.40 -14.57 -29.72
C ALA A 113 13.12 -15.57 -30.64
N THR A 114 12.40 -16.08 -31.63
CA THR A 114 12.93 -16.93 -32.68
C THR A 114 12.44 -16.41 -34.03
N PRO A 115 13.15 -16.68 -35.13
CA PRO A 115 12.69 -16.27 -36.46
C PRO A 115 11.29 -16.83 -36.82
N ALA A 116 10.87 -17.94 -36.21
CA ALA A 116 9.57 -18.56 -36.42
C ALA A 116 8.41 -17.84 -35.71
N ASN A 117 8.66 -17.16 -34.58
CA ASN A 117 7.62 -16.48 -33.80
C ASN A 117 7.55 -14.96 -34.04
N ASN A 118 8.59 -14.36 -34.61
CA ASN A 118 8.67 -12.93 -34.95
C ASN A 118 8.30 -11.98 -33.79
N TRP A 119 8.58 -12.39 -32.55
CA TRP A 119 8.21 -11.62 -31.36
C TRP A 119 8.97 -10.31 -31.22
N GLU A 120 10.18 -10.20 -31.77
CA GLU A 120 10.98 -8.95 -31.78
C GLU A 120 10.30 -7.77 -32.47
N ASN A 121 9.40 -8.03 -33.44
CA ASN A 121 8.73 -6.98 -34.22
C ASN A 121 7.26 -6.80 -33.85
N THR A 122 6.74 -7.60 -32.90
CA THR A 122 5.31 -7.63 -32.57
C THR A 122 5.02 -7.09 -31.16
N PHE A 123 6.00 -7.13 -30.25
CA PHE A 123 5.93 -6.61 -28.88
C PHE A 123 7.03 -5.58 -28.65
#